data_AF-A0A183V2M2-F1
#
_entry.id   AF-A0A183V2M2-F1
#
_cell.length_a   1.000
_cell.length_b   1.000
_cell.length_c   1.000
_cell.angle_alpha   90.00
_cell.angle_beta   90.00
_cell.angle_gamma   90.00
#
_symmetry.space_group_name_H-M   'P 1'
#
loop_
_entity.id
_entity.type
_entity.pdbx_description
1 polymer ?
#
loop_
_entity_poly.entity_id
_entity_poly.type
_entity_poly.pdbx_seq_one_letter_code
_entity_poly.pdbx_strand_id
1 'polypeptide(L)'
;MGTRPVQPTPRSRPQRSPLPHEDSGDDSTRSERLLCCICLLREKSVLLQPCNHICLCCPCSMEIMHSSNPNCPLCRAKIRSCVDVYI
;
A
#
# COMPACT_ATOMS: atom_id res chain seq x y z
N MET A 1 -48.54 -7.91 19.88
CA MET A 1 -48.30 -6.45 19.75
C MET A 1 -46.90 -6.32 19.15
N GLY A 2 -46.80 -6.41 17.82
CA GLY A 2 -45.52 -6.58 17.12
C GLY A 2 -44.93 -5.25 16.66
N THR A 3 -43.69 -4.96 17.08
CA THR A 3 -42.94 -3.81 16.59
C THR A 3 -42.28 -4.17 15.26
N ARG A 4 -42.60 -3.41 14.21
CA ARG A 4 -42.07 -3.62 12.86
C ARG A 4 -40.61 -3.11 12.80
N PRO A 5 -39.68 -3.82 12.15
CA PRO A 5 -38.32 -3.33 11.98
C PRO A 5 -38.27 -2.15 11.00
N VAL A 6 -37.60 -1.07 11.40
CA VAL A 6 -37.29 0.09 10.55
C VAL A 6 -36.15 -0.28 9.59
N GLN A 7 -36.44 -0.28 8.28
CA GLN A 7 -35.44 -0.53 7.24
C GLN A 7 -34.58 0.74 7.04
N PRO A 8 -33.25 0.63 6.92
CA PRO A 8 -32.41 1.78 6.60
C PRO A 8 -32.64 2.21 5.15
N THR A 9 -32.86 3.50 4.93
CA THR A 9 -33.02 4.08 3.59
C THR A 9 -31.69 4.05 2.84
N PRO A 10 -31.67 3.74 1.53
CA PRO A 10 -30.47 3.89 0.73
C PRO A 10 -30.19 5.38 0.55
N ARG A 11 -29.15 5.89 1.21
CA ARG A 11 -28.66 7.25 0.96
C ARG A 11 -28.09 7.30 -0.45
N SER A 12 -28.84 7.90 -1.36
CA SER A 12 -28.42 8.19 -2.73
C SER A 12 -27.05 8.85 -2.74
N ARG A 13 -26.05 8.14 -3.26
CA ARG A 13 -24.68 8.65 -3.43
C ARG A 13 -24.72 9.73 -4.50
N PRO A 14 -24.33 10.99 -4.23
CA PRO A 14 -24.24 11.97 -5.29
C PRO A 14 -23.15 11.51 -6.26
N GLN A 15 -23.51 11.29 -7.53
CA GLN A 15 -22.56 11.01 -8.58
C GLN A 15 -21.66 12.24 -8.75
N ARG A 16 -20.46 12.20 -8.19
CA ARG A 16 -19.37 13.04 -8.70
C ARG A 16 -19.04 12.51 -10.08
N SER A 17 -19.36 13.30 -11.09
CA SER A 17 -18.90 13.12 -12.46
C SER A 17 -17.38 12.94 -12.48
N PRO A 18 -16.83 11.91 -13.15
CA PRO A 18 -15.39 11.80 -13.37
C PRO A 18 -14.96 12.98 -14.25
N LEU A 19 -13.98 13.75 -13.79
CA LEU A 19 -13.29 14.72 -14.63
C LEU A 19 -12.55 13.95 -15.73
N PRO A 20 -12.42 14.48 -16.96
CA PRO A 20 -11.57 13.88 -17.96
C PRO A 20 -10.12 13.95 -17.47
N HIS A 21 -9.56 12.80 -17.12
CA HIS A 21 -8.15 12.67 -16.80
C HIS A 21 -7.42 12.59 -18.14
N GLU A 22 -6.94 13.74 -18.60
CA GLU A 22 -6.08 13.84 -19.77
C GLU A 22 -4.88 12.91 -19.56
N ASP A 23 -4.86 11.80 -20.29
CA ASP A 23 -3.80 10.81 -20.33
C ASP A 23 -2.59 11.40 -21.07
N SER A 24 -1.88 12.30 -20.39
CA SER A 24 -0.53 12.66 -20.78
C SER A 24 0.38 11.54 -20.27
N GLY A 25 0.77 10.64 -21.17
CA GLY A 25 1.64 9.51 -20.87
C GLY A 25 2.93 9.95 -20.19
N ASP A 26 2.94 9.87 -18.87
CA ASP A 26 4.07 10.24 -18.01
C ASP A 26 4.80 8.97 -17.58
N ASP A 27 5.87 8.66 -18.30
CA ASP A 27 6.85 7.61 -17.97
C ASP A 27 7.43 7.79 -16.55
N SER A 28 7.43 9.03 -16.04
CA SER A 28 7.91 9.37 -14.69
C SER A 28 7.08 8.71 -13.58
N THR A 29 5.75 8.66 -13.70
CA THR A 29 4.84 8.10 -12.68
C THR A 29 4.98 6.58 -12.52
N ARG A 30 5.34 5.88 -13.61
CA ARG A 30 5.55 4.43 -13.57
C ARG A 30 6.75 4.08 -12.70
N SER A 31 7.80 4.89 -12.78
CA SER A 31 9.03 4.73 -12.01
C SER A 31 8.79 4.97 -10.51
N GLU A 32 8.00 5.97 -10.14
CA GLU A 32 7.67 6.25 -8.72
C GLU A 32 6.96 5.08 -8.04
N ARG A 33 6.10 4.36 -8.78
CA ARG A 33 5.43 3.16 -8.29
C ARG A 33 6.37 1.98 -8.09
N LEU A 34 7.61 2.03 -8.55
CA LEU A 34 8.65 1.02 -8.30
C LEU A 34 9.54 1.39 -7.11
N LEU A 35 9.54 2.64 -6.65
CA LEU A 35 10.41 3.11 -5.56
C LEU A 35 9.97 2.65 -4.17
N CYS A 36 10.94 2.44 -3.28
CA CYS A 36 10.76 2.15 -1.86
C CYS A 36 9.91 3.23 -1.20
N CYS A 37 8.86 2.84 -0.47
CA CYS A 37 7.93 3.78 0.15
C CYS A 37 8.53 4.57 1.32
N ILE A 38 9.76 4.24 1.76
CA ILE A 38 10.46 4.94 2.83
C ILE A 38 11.40 6.01 2.27
N CYS A 39 12.32 5.63 1.39
CA CYS A 39 13.36 6.54 0.90
C CYS A 39 13.02 7.22 -0.42
N LEU A 40 12.04 6.71 -1.19
CA LEU A 40 11.64 7.23 -2.50
C LEU A 40 12.81 7.43 -3.47
N LEU A 41 13.88 6.65 -3.32
CA LEU A 41 15.13 6.80 -4.07
C LEU A 41 15.53 5.53 -4.80
N ARG A 42 15.36 4.37 -4.15
CA ARG A 42 15.72 3.05 -4.68
C ARG A 42 14.48 2.25 -4.98
N GLU A 43 14.56 1.39 -5.98
CA GLU A 43 13.49 0.45 -6.30
C GLU A 43 13.22 -0.52 -5.15
N LYS A 44 11.98 -0.99 -5.09
CA LYS A 44 11.59 -2.07 -4.19
C LYS A 44 12.30 -3.35 -4.59
N SER A 45 12.88 -4.03 -3.63
CA SER A 45 13.64 -5.26 -3.90
C SER A 45 13.47 -6.30 -2.80
N VAL A 46 12.53 -6.09 -1.87
CA VAL A 46 12.38 -6.91 -0.67
C VAL A 46 10.94 -7.30 -0.44
N LEU A 47 10.72 -8.61 -0.26
CA LEU A 47 9.47 -9.23 0.13
C LEU A 47 9.42 -9.40 1.66
N LEU A 48 8.40 -8.84 2.31
CA LEU A 48 8.24 -8.89 3.77
C LEU A 48 7.40 -10.09 4.21
N GLN A 49 7.96 -11.02 4.98
CA GLN A 49 7.23 -12.18 5.50
C GLN A 49 6.69 -11.92 6.92
N PRO A 50 5.49 -12.41 7.27
CA PRO A 50 4.64 -13.34 6.50
C PRO A 50 3.60 -12.67 5.59
N CYS A 51 3.59 -11.34 5.48
CA CYS A 51 2.53 -10.63 4.75
C CYS A 51 2.71 -10.54 3.23
N ASN A 52 3.90 -10.89 2.72
CA ASN A 52 4.28 -10.90 1.31
C ASN A 52 4.15 -9.54 0.58
N HIS A 53 4.18 -8.42 1.29
CA HIS A 53 4.24 -7.11 0.66
C HIS A 53 5.65 -6.77 0.18
N ILE A 54 5.74 -6.23 -1.04
CA ILE A 54 6.97 -5.70 -1.64
C ILE A 54 6.87 -4.18 -1.62
N CYS A 55 7.45 -3.52 -0.61
CA CYS A 55 7.34 -2.07 -0.43
C CYS A 55 8.65 -1.36 -0.06
N LEU A 56 9.73 -2.12 0.17
CA LEU A 56 11.01 -1.61 0.64
C LEU A 56 12.15 -1.97 -0.32
N CYS A 57 13.18 -1.13 -0.35
CA CYS A 57 14.50 -1.50 -0.86
C CYS A 57 15.32 -2.21 0.22
N CYS A 58 16.38 -2.93 -0.18
CA CYS A 58 17.28 -3.66 0.72
C CYS A 58 17.74 -2.85 1.96
N PRO A 59 18.36 -1.66 1.84
CA PRO A 59 18.85 -0.92 3.01
C PRO A 59 17.72 -0.46 3.94
N CYS A 60 16.58 -0.03 3.41
CA CYS A 60 15.45 0.37 4.25
C CYS A 60 14.82 -0.82 4.99
N SER A 61 14.87 -2.01 4.40
CA SER A 61 14.38 -3.23 5.07
C SER A 61 15.26 -3.62 6.26
N MET A 62 16.58 -3.45 6.16
CA MET A 62 17.52 -3.69 7.26
C MET A 62 17.28 -2.74 8.43
N GLU A 63 17.14 -1.44 8.14
CA GLU A 63 16.83 -0.43 9.16
C GLU A 63 15.50 -0.73 9.88
N ILE A 64 14.46 -1.13 9.13
CA ILE A 64 13.19 -1.53 9.72
C ILE A 64 13.35 -2.75 10.64
N MET A 65 14.15 -3.73 10.24
CA MET A 65 14.39 -4.94 11.03
C MET A 65 15.15 -4.66 12.33
N HIS A 66 16.00 -3.63 12.36
CA HIS A 66 16.70 -3.19 13.57
C HIS A 66 15.85 -2.30 14.49
N SER A 67 14.69 -1.83 14.04
CA SER A 67 13.79 -1.03 14.87
C SER A 67 13.17 -1.85 16.01
N SER A 68 12.69 -1.17 17.06
CA SER A 68 11.99 -1.83 18.17
C SER A 68 10.70 -2.54 17.73
N ASN A 69 10.07 -2.07 16.65
CA ASN A 69 8.83 -2.65 16.15
C ASN A 69 8.84 -2.80 14.61
N PRO A 70 9.49 -3.87 14.08
CA PRO A 70 9.50 -4.14 12.65
C PRO A 70 8.10 -4.53 12.14
N ASN A 71 7.37 -3.56 11.60
CA ASN A 71 6.04 -3.76 11.03
C ASN A 71 6.03 -3.37 9.55
N CYS A 72 5.26 -4.10 8.76
CA CYS A 72 5.05 -3.78 7.35
C CYS A 72 4.40 -2.39 7.21
N PRO A 73 4.96 -1.46 6.41
CA PRO A 73 4.35 -0.16 6.17
C PRO A 73 2.94 -0.21 5.55
N LEU A 74 2.64 -1.27 4.79
CA LEU A 74 1.36 -1.40 4.07
C LEU A 74 0.24 -1.98 4.94
N CYS A 75 0.50 -3.08 5.64
CA CYS A 75 -0.54 -3.81 6.39
C CYS A 75 -0.30 -3.88 7.90
N ARG A 76 0.79 -3.29 8.39
CA ARG A 76 1.19 -3.26 9.81
C ARG A 76 1.47 -4.63 10.45
N ALA A 77 1.46 -5.72 9.66
CA ALA A 77 1.86 -7.04 10.15
C ALA A 77 3.32 -7.03 10.64
N LYS A 78 3.61 -7.74 11.73
CA LYS A 78 4.97 -7.90 12.26
C LYS A 78 5.83 -8.63 11.22
N ILE A 79 6.95 -8.03 10.84
CA ILE A 79 7.91 -8.62 9.91
C ILE A 79 8.75 -9.65 10.68
N ARG A 80 8.81 -10.87 10.16
CA ARG A 80 9.60 -11.97 10.73
C ARG A 80 10.88 -12.23 9.96
N SER A 81 10.83 -12.06 8.64
CA SER A 81 11.96 -12.22 7.73
C SER A 81 11.73 -11.39 6.46
N CYS A 82 12.84 -11.11 5.77
CA CYS A 82 12.88 -10.40 4.50
C CYS A 82 13.55 -11.29 3.46
N VAL A 83 13.05 -11.28 2.23
CA VAL A 83 13.63 -12.02 1.10
C VAL A 83 13.90 -11.05 -0.03
N ASP A 84 15.12 -11.06 -0.57
CA ASP A 84 15.46 -10.27 -1.75
C ASP A 84 14.76 -10.83 -2.98
N VAL A 85 14.14 -9.95 -3.76
CA VAL A 85 13.40 -10.29 -4.97
C VAL A 85 13.82 -9.40 -6.12
N TYR A 86 13.80 -9.95 -7.33
CA TYR A 86 13.98 -9.22 -8.57
C TYR A 86 12.60 -8.95 -9.18
N ILE A 87 12.31 -7.69 -9.50
CA ILE A 87 11.03 -7.22 -10.04
C ILE A 87 11.18 -6.64 -11.44
#